data_AF-A0A6V8IHP1-F1
#
_entry.id   AF-A0A6V8IHP1-F1
#
_cell.length_a   1.000
_cell.length_b   1.000
_cell.length_c   1.000
_cell.angle_alpha   90.00
_cell.angle_beta   90.00
_cell.angle_gamma   90.00
#
_symmetry.space_group_name_H-M   'P 1'
#
loop_
_entity.id
_entity.type
_entity.pdbx_description
1 polymer ?
#
loop_
_entity_poly.entity_id
_entity_poly.type
_entity_poly.pdbx_seq_one_letter_code
_entity_poly.pdbx_strand_id
1 'polypeptide(L)'
;MLDIRTFGPQGGNVLYKALAHPLAAEALTRMEKAFAGQTIVIYDPEDTVRTLVALYPGLKPSVVLVHDTEQVGQPDGFGGAKQALLELPDTDADIILALSFDNAKMRGRLGKLLNGRTLHTLAPARLPDDMIVRGRPYLDKLNFATNFAFFRDDDQFSTRIVTANYWSNYGSQDLRYWLRLYDQSGQVIAQWEQPVTQSGAGITIDSAQIRERFNLPPFMGQLFIHVIGARGHDVVKYALDVWGRNGDPSLSVTHDANAWPSVRYATLPAPEADETLTVWVQNSHATTIPAGGITFNPMGVEEHRGVDQAIGPFETVAVDVGKIFPELAWPAQLEMRSGRHLVRPRYEITQRGRTRIAHLNVERDNIRPDPAIRNFAPSLGRGFLLPFPILDPAKFESFIQPNPMSEALETLPVRLDIFDDAGQPVGSHFLGNLPRSHSTAIALHDLTDRPGHADLVYDFRDGGEADGWLHALMRYRNRETDHAAETSFGAHIFNTLMTWRSEPQSYSGPPPGLTTRLFLKLGHDHLRSFCCLIHPASIEGTDPSETVLLLHAVDGTLVAETAIHIQPSGSYIVRPHEMFENALLERAGVGGYILIRDLTCRLFGYHGLENGEGGFSLDHMFGF
;
A
#
# COMPACT_ATOMS: atom_id res chain seq x y z
N MET A 1 -10.38 11.29 13.70
CA MET A 1 -10.47 10.30 12.59
C MET A 1 -11.34 10.89 11.50
N LEU A 2 -10.94 10.72 10.24
CA LEU A 2 -11.79 11.05 9.09
C LEU A 2 -12.89 10.00 8.90
N ASP A 3 -14.12 10.48 8.83
CA ASP A 3 -15.30 9.68 8.55
C ASP A 3 -15.48 9.45 7.05
N ILE A 4 -14.45 8.83 6.45
CA ILE A 4 -14.42 8.45 5.05
C ILE A 4 -14.53 6.92 4.93
N ARG A 5 -15.35 6.46 4.00
CA ARG A 5 -15.41 5.05 3.61
C ARG A 5 -14.32 4.82 2.56
N THR A 6 -13.25 4.09 2.90
CA THR A 6 -12.12 3.82 1.97
C THR A 6 -12.23 2.48 1.25
N PHE A 7 -12.99 1.52 1.79
CA PHE A 7 -13.20 0.18 1.22
C PHE A 7 -14.65 -0.29 1.37
N GLY A 8 -15.12 -1.14 0.45
CA GLY A 8 -16.42 -1.80 0.50
C GLY A 8 -16.36 -3.22 -0.11
N PRO A 9 -17.49 -3.96 -0.14
CA PRO A 9 -17.51 -5.36 -0.57
C PRO A 9 -17.00 -5.63 -1.99
N GLN A 10 -16.99 -4.61 -2.86
CA GLN A 10 -16.54 -4.70 -4.26
C GLN A 10 -15.14 -4.09 -4.49
N GLY A 11 -14.40 -3.75 -3.43
CA GLY A 11 -13.10 -3.10 -3.51
C GLY A 11 -13.11 -1.70 -2.90
N GLY A 12 -12.08 -0.91 -3.21
CA GLY A 12 -11.95 0.42 -2.63
C GLY A 12 -13.00 1.43 -3.12
N ASN A 13 -13.28 2.44 -2.30
CA ASN A 13 -14.35 3.39 -2.56
C ASN A 13 -13.93 4.47 -3.56
N VAL A 14 -14.59 4.49 -4.72
CA VAL A 14 -14.33 5.45 -5.80
C VAL A 14 -14.68 6.89 -5.40
N LEU A 15 -15.73 7.10 -4.59
CA LEU A 15 -16.12 8.44 -4.16
C LEU A 15 -15.01 9.13 -3.38
N TYR A 16 -14.37 8.41 -2.47
CA TYR A 16 -13.23 8.93 -1.71
C TYR A 16 -12.12 9.41 -2.67
N LYS A 17 -11.69 8.56 -3.61
CA LYS A 17 -10.67 8.93 -4.60
C LYS A 17 -11.08 10.14 -5.43
N ALA A 18 -12.36 10.24 -5.81
CA ALA A 18 -12.88 11.37 -6.56
C ALA A 18 -12.82 12.69 -5.77
N LEU A 19 -13.23 12.65 -4.50
CA LEU A 19 -13.23 13.83 -3.63
C LEU A 19 -11.83 14.22 -3.16
N ALA A 20 -10.90 13.27 -3.03
CA ALA A 20 -9.54 13.49 -2.57
C ALA A 20 -8.53 13.75 -3.70
N HIS A 21 -8.90 13.52 -4.96
CA HIS A 21 -8.01 13.81 -6.09
C HIS A 21 -7.58 15.29 -6.05
N PRO A 22 -6.29 15.62 -6.20
CA PRO A 22 -5.78 16.98 -6.00
C PRO A 22 -6.55 18.09 -6.74
N LEU A 23 -6.90 17.87 -8.02
CA LEU A 23 -7.71 18.82 -8.80
C LEU A 23 -9.13 19.02 -8.24
N ALA A 24 -9.79 17.94 -7.80
CA ALA A 24 -11.10 18.03 -7.16
C ALA A 24 -10.99 18.73 -5.80
N ALA A 25 -9.94 18.43 -5.06
CA ALA A 25 -9.70 19.01 -3.75
C ALA A 25 -9.48 20.52 -3.80
N GLU A 26 -8.71 21.02 -4.77
CA GLU A 26 -8.59 22.46 -5.00
C GLU A 26 -9.95 23.13 -5.27
N ALA A 27 -10.82 22.49 -6.06
CA ALA A 27 -12.14 23.03 -6.36
C ALA A 27 -13.05 23.02 -5.13
N LEU A 28 -12.99 21.97 -4.31
CA LEU A 28 -13.79 21.83 -3.10
C LEU A 28 -13.31 22.76 -1.99
N THR A 29 -12.00 22.96 -1.81
CA THR A 29 -11.45 23.97 -0.90
C THR A 29 -11.84 25.39 -1.32
N ARG A 30 -11.88 25.69 -2.64
CA ARG A 30 -12.41 26.98 -3.12
C ARG A 30 -13.91 27.13 -2.82
N MET A 31 -14.69 26.06 -2.98
CA MET A 31 -16.11 26.04 -2.65
C MET A 31 -16.34 26.28 -1.15
N GLU A 32 -15.58 25.59 -0.30
CA GLU A 32 -15.60 25.76 1.15
C GLU A 32 -15.30 27.20 1.58
N LYS A 33 -14.25 27.81 1.01
CA LYS A 33 -13.94 29.23 1.22
C LYS A 33 -15.07 30.15 0.76
N ALA A 34 -15.68 29.87 -0.39
CA ALA A 34 -16.76 30.68 -0.94
C ALA A 34 -18.04 30.61 -0.09
N PHE A 35 -18.28 29.48 0.58
CA PHE A 35 -19.45 29.26 1.45
C PHE A 35 -19.19 29.61 2.92
N ALA A 36 -17.99 30.08 3.26
CA ALA A 36 -17.63 30.41 4.63
C ALA A 36 -18.62 31.41 5.26
N GLY A 37 -19.14 31.08 6.44
CA GLY A 37 -20.10 31.90 7.19
C GLY A 37 -21.55 31.84 6.69
N GLN A 38 -21.84 31.06 5.65
CA GLN A 38 -23.19 30.88 5.11
C GLN A 38 -23.84 29.58 5.62
N THR A 39 -25.17 29.56 5.68
CA THR A 39 -25.95 28.37 6.02
C THR A 39 -26.13 27.48 4.79
N ILE A 40 -25.86 26.18 4.94
CA ILE A 40 -25.85 25.22 3.82
C ILE A 40 -26.90 24.13 4.06
N VAL A 41 -27.85 24.00 3.13
CA VAL A 41 -28.71 22.83 2.99
C VAL A 41 -28.09 21.88 1.98
N ILE A 42 -27.92 20.61 2.36
CA ILE A 42 -27.39 19.58 1.49
C ILE A 42 -28.48 18.60 1.09
N TYR A 43 -28.66 18.37 -0.20
CA TYR A 43 -29.36 17.19 -0.71
C TYR A 43 -28.37 16.05 -0.95
N ASP A 44 -28.53 14.96 -0.20
CA ASP A 44 -27.62 13.81 -0.21
C ASP A 44 -28.32 12.54 -0.75
N PRO A 45 -28.32 12.33 -2.07
CA PRO A 45 -29.00 11.19 -2.68
C PRO A 45 -28.33 9.83 -2.41
N GLU A 46 -27.07 9.79 -1.99
CA GLU A 46 -26.25 8.57 -1.98
C GLU A 46 -25.55 8.33 -0.62
N ASP A 47 -25.99 8.99 0.46
CA ASP A 47 -25.41 8.89 1.82
C ASP A 47 -23.90 9.21 1.84
N THR A 48 -23.55 10.33 1.22
CA THR A 48 -22.17 10.77 0.96
C THR A 48 -21.73 11.97 1.78
N VAL A 49 -22.66 12.66 2.44
CA VAL A 49 -22.40 13.93 3.13
C VAL A 49 -21.31 13.82 4.20
N ARG A 50 -21.27 12.71 4.93
CA ARG A 50 -20.24 12.45 5.96
C ARG A 50 -18.84 12.39 5.37
N THR A 51 -18.68 11.75 4.20
CA THR A 51 -17.39 11.68 3.49
C THR A 51 -16.97 13.06 2.99
N LEU A 52 -17.90 13.85 2.44
CA LEU A 52 -17.61 15.22 2.01
C LEU A 52 -17.14 16.09 3.19
N VAL A 53 -17.92 16.12 4.28
CA VAL A 53 -17.63 16.96 5.44
C VAL A 53 -16.37 16.51 6.18
N ALA A 54 -16.05 15.21 6.17
CA ALA A 54 -14.77 14.73 6.71
C ALA A 54 -13.58 15.35 5.97
N LEU A 55 -13.63 15.44 4.63
CA LEU A 55 -12.57 16.02 3.82
C LEU A 55 -12.61 17.56 3.76
N TYR A 56 -13.81 18.15 3.89
CA TYR A 56 -14.06 19.59 3.78
C TYR A 56 -15.00 20.06 4.90
N PRO A 57 -14.50 20.21 6.13
CA PRO A 57 -15.33 20.49 7.32
C PRO A 57 -16.16 21.78 7.25
N GLY A 58 -15.71 22.78 6.50
CA GLY A 58 -16.43 24.03 6.27
C GLY A 58 -17.66 23.89 5.36
N LEU A 59 -17.86 22.73 4.73
CA LEU A 59 -19.08 22.39 3.99
C LEU A 59 -20.13 21.69 4.87
N LYS A 60 -19.99 21.74 6.21
CA LYS A 60 -20.94 21.16 7.15
C LYS A 60 -22.36 21.73 6.94
N PRO A 61 -23.39 20.89 6.74
CA PRO A 61 -24.76 21.35 6.53
C PRO A 61 -25.45 21.76 7.83
N SER A 62 -26.44 22.67 7.73
CA SER A 62 -27.46 22.90 8.75
C SER A 62 -28.63 21.91 8.63
N VAL A 63 -28.90 21.42 7.42
CA VAL A 63 -29.96 20.44 7.12
C VAL A 63 -29.47 19.45 6.06
N VAL A 64 -29.74 18.17 6.27
CA VAL A 64 -29.54 17.11 5.28
C VAL A 64 -30.88 16.63 4.75
N LEU A 65 -31.12 16.81 3.45
CA LEU A 65 -32.30 16.37 2.74
C LEU A 65 -32.04 15.04 2.02
N VAL A 66 -32.98 14.11 2.11
CA VAL A 66 -32.92 12.79 1.46
C VAL A 66 -34.21 12.50 0.70
N HIS A 67 -34.12 11.63 -0.32
CA HIS A 67 -35.30 11.23 -1.10
C HIS A 67 -35.82 9.84 -0.73
N ASP A 68 -35.02 9.03 -0.04
CA ASP A 68 -35.44 7.73 0.49
C ASP A 68 -36.26 7.98 1.75
N THR A 69 -37.54 7.58 1.71
CA THR A 69 -38.48 7.77 2.81
C THR A 69 -38.08 7.00 4.06
N GLU A 70 -37.34 5.89 3.94
CA GLU A 70 -36.85 5.13 5.09
C GLU A 70 -35.70 5.84 5.81
N GLN A 71 -35.02 6.77 5.12
CA GLN A 71 -33.94 7.57 5.69
C GLN A 71 -34.45 8.84 6.39
N VAL A 72 -35.68 9.29 6.15
CA VAL A 72 -36.25 10.49 6.80
C VAL A 72 -36.41 10.24 8.30
N GLY A 73 -35.99 11.20 9.11
CA GLY A 73 -35.99 11.11 10.58
C GLY A 73 -34.80 10.34 11.17
N GLN A 74 -34.00 9.64 10.33
CA GLN A 74 -32.77 9.00 10.79
C GLN A 74 -31.70 10.06 11.12
N PRO A 75 -30.72 9.76 12.00
CA PRO A 75 -29.63 10.69 12.31
C PRO A 75 -28.86 11.13 11.06
N ASP A 76 -28.54 12.42 10.99
CA ASP A 76 -27.77 13.00 9.87
C ASP A 76 -26.25 12.89 10.05
N GLY A 77 -25.79 12.52 11.26
CA GLY A 77 -24.37 12.46 11.61
C GLY A 77 -23.77 13.79 12.10
N PHE A 78 -24.56 14.85 12.19
CA PHE A 78 -24.13 16.20 12.58
C PHE A 78 -24.90 16.78 13.78
N GLY A 79 -25.74 15.96 14.43
CA GLY A 79 -26.51 16.32 15.63
C GLY A 79 -28.00 16.58 15.35
N GLY A 80 -28.45 16.38 14.10
CA GLY A 80 -29.83 16.51 13.68
C GLY A 80 -30.40 15.22 13.09
N ALA A 81 -31.48 15.37 12.32
CA ALA A 81 -32.14 14.29 11.60
C ALA A 81 -32.29 14.64 10.12
N LYS A 82 -32.19 13.62 9.27
CA LYS A 82 -32.42 13.73 7.83
C LYS A 82 -33.87 14.14 7.56
N GLN A 83 -34.07 15.13 6.70
CA GLN A 83 -35.39 15.66 6.32
C GLN A 83 -35.81 15.19 4.92
N ALA A 84 -37.11 15.22 4.62
CA ALA A 84 -37.58 14.82 3.30
C ALA A 84 -37.17 15.87 2.25
N LEU A 85 -36.73 15.43 1.06
CA LEU A 85 -36.39 16.33 -0.05
C LEU A 85 -37.54 17.29 -0.42
N LEU A 86 -38.80 16.88 -0.18
CA LEU A 86 -39.98 17.72 -0.42
C LEU A 86 -40.06 18.94 0.51
N GLU A 87 -39.31 18.96 1.62
CA GLU A 87 -39.21 20.09 2.54
C GLU A 87 -38.22 21.16 2.03
N LEU A 88 -37.47 20.89 0.95
CA LEU A 88 -36.53 21.86 0.34
C LEU A 88 -37.13 23.27 0.15
N PRO A 89 -38.37 23.45 -0.36
CA PRO A 89 -38.97 24.78 -0.51
C PRO A 89 -39.05 25.59 0.79
N ASP A 90 -39.16 24.91 1.92
CA ASP A 90 -39.40 25.49 3.25
C ASP A 90 -38.11 25.65 4.07
N THR A 91 -36.97 25.18 3.57
CA THR A 91 -35.68 25.36 4.24
C THR A 91 -35.19 26.79 4.11
N ASP A 92 -34.78 27.41 5.21
CA ASP A 92 -34.07 28.69 5.25
C ASP A 92 -32.56 28.46 5.18
N ALA A 93 -31.96 28.73 4.02
CA ALA A 93 -30.52 28.61 3.82
C ALA A 93 -30.01 29.50 2.68
N ASP A 94 -28.79 29.99 2.86
CA ASP A 94 -28.06 30.78 1.86
C ASP A 94 -27.64 29.92 0.67
N ILE A 95 -27.23 28.68 0.93
CA ILE A 95 -26.68 27.74 -0.05
C ILE A 95 -27.51 26.46 -0.12
N ILE A 96 -27.87 26.05 -1.34
CA ILE A 96 -28.44 24.73 -1.63
C ILE A 96 -27.41 23.94 -2.43
N LEU A 97 -26.90 22.86 -1.85
CA LEU A 97 -25.88 22.00 -2.46
C LEU A 97 -26.43 20.58 -2.68
N ALA A 98 -26.47 20.11 -3.92
CA ALA A 98 -26.74 18.71 -4.21
C ALA A 98 -25.43 17.92 -4.34
N LEU A 99 -25.29 16.81 -3.61
CA LEU A 99 -24.12 15.93 -3.69
C LEU A 99 -24.20 15.05 -4.93
N SER A 100 -23.89 15.65 -6.07
CA SER A 100 -23.85 14.99 -7.37
C SER A 100 -22.88 15.72 -8.29
N PHE A 101 -22.10 14.94 -9.05
CA PHE A 101 -21.24 15.45 -10.12
C PHE A 101 -22.03 15.75 -11.42
N ASP A 102 -23.31 15.36 -11.50
CA ASP A 102 -24.17 15.62 -12.66
C ASP A 102 -25.08 16.83 -12.41
N ASN A 103 -24.59 18.00 -12.82
CA ASN A 103 -25.31 19.28 -12.68
C ASN A 103 -26.61 19.32 -13.48
N ALA A 104 -26.64 18.78 -14.70
CA ALA A 104 -27.83 18.83 -15.56
C ALA A 104 -28.96 17.98 -14.97
N LYS A 105 -28.65 16.77 -14.51
CA LYS A 105 -29.61 15.87 -13.85
C LYS A 105 -30.18 16.51 -12.59
N MET A 106 -29.34 17.12 -11.74
CA MET A 106 -29.82 17.76 -10.51
C MET A 106 -30.69 18.99 -10.77
N ARG A 107 -30.33 19.83 -11.73
CA ARG A 107 -31.15 20.99 -12.12
C ARG A 107 -32.52 20.58 -12.67
N GLY A 108 -32.56 19.56 -13.51
CA GLY A 108 -33.82 19.02 -14.03
C GLY A 108 -34.72 18.44 -12.93
N ARG A 109 -34.12 17.71 -11.98
CA ARG A 109 -34.85 17.07 -10.86
C ARG A 109 -35.36 18.08 -9.82
N LEU A 110 -34.49 18.99 -9.39
CA LEU A 110 -34.77 19.91 -8.27
C LEU A 110 -35.39 21.24 -8.72
N GLY A 111 -35.39 21.55 -10.01
CA GLY A 111 -35.80 22.85 -10.55
C GLY A 111 -37.13 23.39 -10.00
N LYS A 112 -38.14 22.52 -9.84
CA LYS A 112 -39.46 22.91 -9.31
C LYS A 112 -39.48 23.16 -7.79
N LEU A 113 -38.54 22.58 -7.04
CA LEU A 113 -38.43 22.73 -5.58
C LEU A 113 -37.56 23.92 -5.16
N LEU A 114 -36.72 24.44 -6.06
CA LEU A 114 -35.79 25.52 -5.75
C LEU A 114 -36.47 26.88 -5.56
N ASN A 115 -37.68 27.09 -6.11
CA ASN A 115 -38.39 28.38 -6.10
C ASN A 115 -37.52 29.56 -6.58
N GLY A 116 -36.70 29.33 -7.62
CA GLY A 116 -35.79 30.34 -8.18
C GLY A 116 -34.45 30.50 -7.44
N ARG A 117 -34.23 29.77 -6.33
CA ARG A 117 -32.93 29.77 -5.62
C ARG A 117 -31.84 29.06 -6.42
N THR A 118 -30.60 29.47 -6.20
CA THR A 118 -29.43 28.91 -6.89
C THR A 118 -29.08 27.53 -6.34
N LEU A 119 -28.97 26.55 -7.25
CA LEU A 119 -28.45 25.22 -6.93
C LEU A 119 -26.95 25.13 -7.24
N HIS A 120 -26.18 24.70 -6.23
CA HIS A 120 -24.80 24.26 -6.35
C HIS A 120 -24.74 22.71 -6.44
N THR A 121 -23.69 22.20 -7.07
CA THR A 121 -23.44 20.76 -7.20
C THR A 121 -21.94 20.48 -7.10
N LEU A 122 -21.54 19.21 -7.09
CA LEU A 122 -20.12 18.81 -7.14
C LEU A 122 -19.52 18.88 -8.54
N ALA A 123 -20.29 19.25 -9.56
CA ALA A 123 -19.81 19.31 -10.94
C ALA A 123 -18.53 20.15 -11.15
N PRO A 124 -18.32 21.31 -10.47
CA PRO A 124 -17.07 22.07 -10.57
C PRO A 124 -15.83 21.33 -10.04
N ALA A 125 -16.02 20.29 -9.23
CA ALA A 125 -14.95 19.46 -8.69
C ALA A 125 -14.68 18.21 -9.54
N ARG A 126 -15.35 18.04 -10.69
CA ARG A 126 -15.04 16.96 -11.62
C ARG A 126 -13.63 17.10 -12.17
N LEU A 127 -13.01 15.96 -12.47
CA LEU A 127 -11.83 15.95 -13.31
C LEU A 127 -12.19 16.42 -14.73
N PRO A 128 -11.25 17.05 -15.44
CA PRO A 128 -11.38 17.34 -16.87
C PRO A 128 -11.81 16.11 -17.68
N ASP A 129 -12.65 16.32 -18.70
CA ASP A 129 -13.24 15.23 -19.48
C ASP A 129 -12.19 14.38 -20.23
N ASP A 130 -11.01 14.93 -20.52
CA ASP A 130 -9.91 14.19 -21.13
C ASP A 130 -9.19 13.26 -20.15
N MET A 131 -9.35 13.46 -18.84
CA MET A 131 -8.87 12.54 -17.80
C MET A 131 -9.85 11.39 -17.52
N ILE A 132 -11.07 11.46 -18.07
CA ILE A 132 -12.13 10.50 -17.84
C ILE A 132 -12.24 9.54 -19.02
N VAL A 133 -12.43 8.26 -18.71
CA VAL A 133 -12.63 7.27 -19.76
C VAL A 133 -13.98 7.48 -20.45
N ARG A 134 -13.95 7.75 -21.76
CA ARG A 134 -15.15 7.96 -22.58
C ARG A 134 -16.16 6.82 -22.42
N GLY A 135 -17.44 7.21 -22.34
CA GLY A 135 -18.58 6.29 -22.27
C GLY A 135 -18.82 5.66 -20.90
N ARG A 136 -18.06 6.03 -19.86
CA ARG A 136 -18.25 5.54 -18.49
C ARG A 136 -18.85 6.62 -17.58
N PRO A 137 -19.57 6.22 -16.52
CA PRO A 137 -19.95 7.15 -15.45
C PRO A 137 -18.72 7.83 -14.84
N TYR A 138 -18.89 9.03 -14.27
CA TYR A 138 -17.79 9.74 -13.62
C TYR A 138 -17.20 8.95 -12.44
N LEU A 139 -18.06 8.38 -11.58
CA LEU A 139 -17.65 7.53 -10.46
C LEU A 139 -17.39 6.06 -10.87
N ASP A 140 -16.65 5.88 -11.96
CA ASP A 140 -16.07 4.58 -12.33
C ASP A 140 -14.64 4.48 -11.75
N LYS A 141 -14.30 3.34 -11.14
CA LYS A 141 -12.99 3.13 -10.50
C LYS A 141 -11.81 3.37 -11.46
N LEU A 142 -11.99 3.08 -12.75
CA LEU A 142 -10.94 3.25 -13.76
C LEU A 142 -10.62 4.72 -14.06
N ASN A 143 -11.50 5.66 -13.68
CA ASN A 143 -11.19 7.09 -13.75
C ASN A 143 -10.28 7.57 -12.61
N PHE A 144 -9.97 6.70 -11.64
CA PHE A 144 -9.22 7.05 -10.43
C PHE A 144 -8.17 5.98 -10.07
N ALA A 145 -7.43 5.50 -11.07
CA ALA A 145 -6.24 4.69 -10.84
C ALA A 145 -5.12 5.58 -10.26
N THR A 146 -5.07 5.69 -8.94
CA THR A 146 -4.28 6.69 -8.22
C THR A 146 -3.44 6.05 -7.11
N ASN A 147 -2.29 6.66 -6.81
CA ASN A 147 -1.45 6.32 -5.65
C ASN A 147 -0.55 7.48 -5.22
N PHE A 148 0.02 7.38 -4.02
CA PHE A 148 1.05 8.27 -3.50
C PHE A 148 2.38 7.53 -3.37
N ALA A 149 3.49 8.25 -3.44
CA ALA A 149 4.83 7.73 -3.16
C ALA A 149 5.66 8.74 -2.38
N PHE A 150 6.44 8.25 -1.42
CA PHE A 150 7.53 9.04 -0.82
C PHE A 150 8.59 9.35 -1.89
N PHE A 151 9.00 10.61 -1.96
CA PHE A 151 9.89 11.08 -3.02
C PHE A 151 10.84 12.14 -2.47
N ARG A 152 12.14 11.94 -2.70
CA ARG A 152 13.21 12.88 -2.32
C ARG A 152 14.34 12.90 -3.33
N ASP A 153 14.96 14.05 -3.49
CA ASP A 153 16.27 14.20 -4.13
C ASP A 153 17.02 15.35 -3.46
N ASP A 154 18.21 15.05 -2.97
CA ASP A 154 19.16 16.01 -2.44
C ASP A 154 20.60 15.55 -2.74
N ASP A 155 21.58 16.15 -2.06
CA ASP A 155 22.99 15.81 -2.25
C ASP A 155 23.37 14.46 -1.62
N GLN A 156 22.54 13.94 -0.73
CA GLN A 156 22.74 12.67 -0.01
C GLN A 156 21.91 11.53 -0.59
N PHE A 157 20.67 11.76 -1.02
CA PHE A 157 19.74 10.72 -1.44
C PHE A 157 19.07 11.02 -2.77
N SER A 158 18.76 9.94 -3.50
CA SER A 158 17.82 9.96 -4.62
C SER A 158 16.76 8.88 -4.44
N THR A 159 15.61 9.11 -5.08
CA THR A 159 14.51 8.15 -5.20
C THR A 159 14.16 7.84 -6.65
N ARG A 160 13.70 6.61 -6.88
CA ARG A 160 13.22 6.16 -8.20
C ARG A 160 12.04 5.24 -8.05
N ILE A 161 10.98 5.55 -8.77
CA ILE A 161 9.81 4.68 -8.91
C ILE A 161 9.94 3.90 -10.19
N VAL A 162 9.68 2.59 -10.13
CA VAL A 162 9.69 1.70 -11.30
C VAL A 162 8.42 0.85 -11.32
N THR A 163 7.78 0.79 -12.48
CA THR A 163 6.62 -0.08 -12.76
C THR A 163 6.59 -0.47 -14.24
N ALA A 164 5.53 -1.13 -14.70
CA ALA A 164 5.32 -1.47 -16.10
C ALA A 164 3.94 -1.06 -16.60
N ASN A 165 3.78 -0.98 -17.92
CA ASN A 165 2.49 -0.87 -18.57
C ASN A 165 1.78 -2.24 -18.60
N TYR A 166 1.27 -2.70 -17.45
CA TYR A 166 0.46 -3.92 -17.38
C TYR A 166 -0.98 -3.72 -17.82
N TRP A 167 -1.46 -2.47 -17.89
CA TRP A 167 -2.80 -2.15 -18.41
C TRP A 167 -2.95 -2.45 -19.90
N SER A 168 -1.86 -2.48 -20.67
CA SER A 168 -1.90 -2.84 -22.09
C SER A 168 -2.46 -4.26 -22.32
N ASN A 169 -2.29 -5.18 -21.37
CA ASN A 169 -2.88 -6.52 -21.43
C ASN A 169 -4.42 -6.50 -21.39
N TYR A 170 -5.01 -5.42 -20.89
CA TYR A 170 -6.46 -5.19 -20.86
C TYR A 170 -6.93 -4.30 -22.02
N GLY A 171 -6.09 -4.08 -23.03
CA GLY A 171 -6.42 -3.26 -24.20
C GLY A 171 -6.48 -1.76 -23.88
N SER A 172 -5.68 -1.29 -22.92
CA SER A 172 -5.51 0.14 -22.66
C SER A 172 -5.06 0.89 -23.91
N GLN A 173 -5.64 2.06 -24.14
CA GLN A 173 -5.27 3.02 -25.19
C GLN A 173 -4.99 4.37 -24.53
N ASP A 174 -4.10 5.17 -25.13
CA ASP A 174 -3.75 6.52 -24.66
C ASP A 174 -3.37 6.57 -23.16
N LEU A 175 -2.63 5.56 -22.69
CA LEU A 175 -2.18 5.49 -21.30
C LEU A 175 -1.22 6.65 -21.02
N ARG A 176 -1.50 7.41 -19.96
CA ARG A 176 -0.65 8.52 -19.54
C ARG A 176 -0.65 8.66 -18.02
N TYR A 177 0.51 9.01 -17.47
CA TYR A 177 0.68 9.26 -16.05
C TYR A 177 0.60 10.76 -15.83
N TRP A 178 -0.46 11.21 -15.16
CA TRP A 178 -0.53 12.55 -14.61
C TRP A 178 0.08 12.55 -13.22
N LEU A 179 1.06 13.43 -13.02
CA LEU A 179 1.96 13.41 -11.87
C LEU A 179 1.99 14.80 -11.24
N ARG A 180 1.95 14.84 -9.91
CA ARG A 180 2.06 16.07 -9.13
C ARG A 180 2.98 15.84 -7.93
N LEU A 181 4.06 16.61 -7.88
CA LEU A 181 5.05 16.55 -6.82
C LEU A 181 4.79 17.64 -5.78
N TYR A 182 4.74 17.22 -4.53
CA TYR A 182 4.65 18.08 -3.36
C TYR A 182 5.98 18.10 -2.61
N ASP A 183 6.41 19.28 -2.18
CA ASP A 183 7.53 19.42 -1.24
C ASP A 183 7.13 19.06 0.19
N GLN A 184 8.05 19.28 1.13
CA GLN A 184 7.87 18.91 2.52
C GLN A 184 6.70 19.66 3.15
N SER A 185 6.47 20.90 2.75
CA SER A 185 5.38 21.75 3.25
C SER A 185 4.02 21.44 2.62
N GLY A 186 3.96 20.50 1.67
CA GLY A 186 2.76 20.19 0.90
C GLY A 186 2.50 21.19 -0.24
N GLN A 187 3.50 21.99 -0.64
CA GLN A 187 3.39 22.87 -1.80
C GLN A 187 3.67 22.12 -3.09
N VAL A 188 2.89 22.39 -4.12
CA VAL A 188 3.12 21.83 -5.47
C VAL A 188 4.35 22.48 -6.08
N ILE A 189 5.40 21.69 -6.30
CA ILE A 189 6.66 22.17 -6.92
C ILE A 189 6.81 21.74 -8.38
N ALA A 190 6.10 20.69 -8.80
CA ALA A 190 6.03 20.28 -10.20
C ALA A 190 4.74 19.53 -10.53
N GLN A 191 4.29 19.63 -11.78
CA GLN A 191 3.17 18.86 -12.32
C GLN A 191 3.41 18.58 -13.81
N TRP A 192 3.18 17.33 -14.25
CA TRP A 192 3.35 16.97 -15.65
C TRP A 192 2.53 15.74 -16.05
N GLU A 193 2.47 15.50 -17.36
CA GLU A 193 2.00 14.25 -17.93
C GLU A 193 3.14 13.50 -18.61
N GLN A 194 3.11 12.18 -18.52
CA GLN A 194 4.04 11.26 -19.17
C GLN A 194 3.25 10.22 -19.97
N PRO A 195 3.20 10.31 -21.31
CA PRO A 195 2.53 9.30 -22.13
C PRO A 195 3.30 7.98 -22.13
N VAL A 196 2.56 6.87 -22.18
CA VAL A 196 3.11 5.52 -22.27
C VAL A 196 2.53 4.86 -23.52
N THR A 197 3.30 4.90 -24.60
CA THR A 197 2.81 4.54 -25.94
C THR A 197 3.05 3.08 -26.31
N GLN A 198 4.01 2.41 -25.66
CA GLN A 198 4.34 1.02 -25.96
C GLN A 198 3.68 0.06 -24.96
N SER A 199 3.20 -1.06 -25.49
CA SER A 199 2.61 -2.14 -24.67
C SER A 199 3.69 -2.78 -23.82
N GLY A 200 3.40 -3.01 -22.54
CA GLY A 200 4.38 -3.63 -21.65
C GLY A 200 5.63 -2.78 -21.39
N ALA A 201 5.67 -1.50 -21.77
CA ALA A 201 6.81 -0.63 -21.49
C ALA A 201 7.13 -0.58 -19.99
N GLY A 202 8.42 -0.57 -19.67
CA GLY A 202 8.91 -0.17 -18.35
C GLY A 202 8.67 1.32 -18.14
N ILE A 203 8.28 1.70 -16.94
CA ILE A 203 7.95 3.08 -16.57
C ILE A 203 8.82 3.44 -15.38
N THR A 204 9.63 4.48 -15.55
CA THR A 204 10.53 5.00 -14.52
C THR A 204 10.21 6.46 -14.25
N ILE A 205 10.18 6.83 -12.96
CA ILE A 205 10.09 8.22 -12.50
C ILE A 205 11.27 8.43 -11.55
N ASP A 206 12.28 9.14 -12.02
CA ASP A 206 13.55 9.36 -11.32
C ASP A 206 13.63 10.77 -10.74
N SER A 207 13.85 10.87 -9.44
CA SER A 207 13.81 12.14 -8.71
C SER A 207 14.91 13.13 -9.15
N ALA A 208 16.09 12.65 -9.54
CA ALA A 208 17.15 13.51 -10.06
C ALA A 208 16.79 14.07 -11.43
N GLN A 209 16.21 13.25 -12.31
CA GLN A 209 15.69 13.71 -13.61
C GLN A 209 14.57 14.74 -13.44
N ILE A 210 13.68 14.56 -12.46
CA ILE A 210 12.63 15.54 -12.15
C ILE A 210 13.22 16.84 -11.62
N ARG A 211 14.21 16.76 -10.71
CA ARG A 211 14.92 17.94 -10.19
C ARG A 211 15.58 18.73 -11.32
N GLU A 212 16.26 18.06 -12.23
CA GLU A 212 16.88 18.68 -13.42
C GLU A 212 15.82 19.27 -14.36
N ARG A 213 14.81 18.47 -14.76
CA ARG A 213 13.78 18.87 -15.72
C ARG A 213 13.04 20.14 -15.32
N PHE A 214 12.76 20.31 -14.02
CA PHE A 214 12.01 21.46 -13.50
C PHE A 214 12.90 22.49 -12.79
N ASN A 215 14.23 22.32 -12.82
CA ASN A 215 15.20 23.18 -12.14
C ASN A 215 14.85 23.41 -10.65
N LEU A 216 14.60 22.32 -9.94
CA LEU A 216 14.16 22.35 -8.54
C LEU A 216 15.36 22.39 -7.57
N PRO A 217 15.21 23.06 -6.41
CA PRO A 217 16.13 22.85 -5.30
C PRO A 217 16.01 21.40 -4.76
N PRO A 218 16.89 20.98 -3.83
CA PRO A 218 16.67 19.76 -3.06
C PRO A 218 15.25 19.71 -2.49
N PHE A 219 14.63 18.53 -2.49
CA PHE A 219 13.26 18.36 -1.98
C PHE A 219 13.07 17.01 -1.28
N MET A 220 12.09 16.99 -0.38
CA MET A 220 11.60 15.82 0.35
C MET A 220 10.08 15.96 0.45
N GLY A 221 9.31 14.96 0.07
CA GLY A 221 7.85 15.06 0.16
C GLY A 221 7.14 13.85 -0.42
N GLN A 222 6.12 14.11 -1.24
CA GLN A 222 5.31 13.06 -1.82
C GLN A 222 4.92 13.33 -3.27
N LEU A 223 4.92 12.28 -4.08
CA LEU A 223 4.45 12.29 -5.45
C LEU A 223 3.05 11.69 -5.52
N PHE A 224 2.09 12.46 -6.01
CA PHE A 224 0.79 11.92 -6.40
C PHE A 224 0.83 11.42 -7.85
N ILE A 225 0.32 10.21 -8.05
CA ILE A 225 0.31 9.49 -9.32
C ILE A 225 -1.14 9.23 -9.71
N HIS A 226 -1.52 9.60 -10.93
CA HIS A 226 -2.79 9.22 -11.55
C HIS A 226 -2.52 8.63 -12.95
N VAL A 227 -2.89 7.37 -13.13
CA VAL A 227 -2.84 6.66 -14.40
C VAL A 227 -4.15 6.87 -15.18
N ILE A 228 -4.11 7.71 -16.21
CA ILE A 228 -5.24 7.97 -17.11
C ILE A 228 -5.22 6.94 -18.23
N GLY A 229 -6.39 6.46 -18.63
CA GLY A 229 -6.55 5.43 -19.68
C GLY A 229 -6.54 4.00 -19.13
N ALA A 230 -6.42 3.82 -17.82
CA ALA A 230 -6.37 2.51 -17.15
C ALA A 230 -7.54 1.57 -17.55
N ARG A 231 -7.22 0.29 -17.75
CA ARG A 231 -8.16 -0.80 -18.08
C ARG A 231 -7.98 -2.03 -17.19
N GLY A 232 -9.05 -2.79 -16.96
CA GLY A 232 -9.03 -3.97 -16.10
C GLY A 232 -9.14 -3.63 -14.61
N HIS A 233 -8.20 -2.85 -14.06
CA HIS A 233 -8.17 -2.45 -12.65
C HIS A 233 -7.60 -1.05 -12.41
N ASP A 234 -7.86 -0.51 -11.21
CA ASP A 234 -7.47 0.82 -10.73
C ASP A 234 -6.34 0.81 -9.69
N VAL A 235 -5.73 -0.36 -9.48
CA VAL A 235 -4.58 -0.57 -8.60
C VAL A 235 -3.30 -0.10 -9.30
N VAL A 236 -2.54 0.81 -8.68
CA VAL A 236 -1.28 1.35 -9.22
C VAL A 236 -0.13 0.80 -8.39
N LYS A 237 0.48 -0.27 -8.91
CA LYS A 237 1.62 -0.99 -8.33
C LYS A 237 2.93 -0.36 -8.77
N TYR A 238 3.87 -0.16 -7.85
CA TYR A 238 5.22 0.30 -8.16
C TYR A 238 6.24 -0.19 -7.12
N ALA A 239 7.49 -0.35 -7.54
CA ALA A 239 8.64 -0.43 -6.65
C ALA A 239 9.25 0.97 -6.45
N LEU A 240 9.75 1.25 -5.26
CA LEU A 240 10.41 2.50 -4.87
C LEU A 240 11.80 2.21 -4.33
N ASP A 241 12.79 2.69 -5.04
CA ASP A 241 14.19 2.67 -4.62
C ASP A 241 14.54 3.99 -3.94
N VAL A 242 15.30 3.91 -2.85
CA VAL A 242 15.93 5.04 -2.18
C VAL A 242 17.39 4.67 -1.94
N TRP A 243 18.32 5.44 -2.46
CA TRP A 243 19.75 5.13 -2.33
C TRP A 243 20.59 6.38 -2.02
N GLY A 244 21.71 6.13 -1.34
CA GLY A 244 22.71 7.13 -1.02
C GLY A 244 23.51 7.57 -2.25
N ARG A 245 23.92 8.83 -2.28
CA ARG A 245 24.81 9.43 -3.29
C ARG A 245 26.18 9.66 -2.69
N ASN A 246 27.16 9.93 -3.56
CA ASN A 246 28.49 10.39 -3.14
C ASN A 246 29.21 9.46 -2.14
N GLY A 247 28.99 8.15 -2.26
CA GLY A 247 29.61 7.13 -1.40
C GLY A 247 28.82 6.79 -0.14
N ASP A 248 27.63 7.36 0.06
CA ASP A 248 26.71 6.90 1.11
C ASP A 248 26.19 5.49 0.76
N PRO A 249 26.41 4.47 1.62
CA PRO A 249 26.08 3.08 1.34
C PRO A 249 24.60 2.75 1.59
N SER A 250 23.78 3.72 2.00
CA SER A 250 22.36 3.52 2.28
C SER A 250 21.61 3.04 1.03
N LEU A 251 20.78 2.02 1.21
CA LEU A 251 20.01 1.41 0.14
C LEU A 251 18.70 0.87 0.73
N SER A 252 17.59 1.23 0.10
CA SER A 252 16.27 0.76 0.45
C SER A 252 15.46 0.50 -0.80
N VAL A 253 14.72 -0.60 -0.76
CA VAL A 253 13.75 -1.00 -1.77
C VAL A 253 12.46 -1.23 -1.01
N THR A 254 11.43 -0.50 -1.39
CA THR A 254 10.05 -0.73 -0.92
C THR A 254 9.13 -0.82 -2.13
N HIS A 255 7.84 -1.00 -1.91
CA HIS A 255 6.86 -0.92 -2.97
C HIS A 255 5.51 -0.40 -2.41
N ASP A 256 4.53 -0.22 -3.29
CA ASP A 256 3.13 -0.05 -2.92
C ASP A 256 2.21 -0.49 -4.08
N ALA A 257 0.93 -0.69 -3.78
CA ALA A 257 -0.11 -1.00 -4.74
C ALA A 257 -1.42 -0.23 -4.51
N ASN A 258 -1.73 0.14 -3.27
CA ASN A 258 -3.09 0.43 -2.86
C ASN A 258 -3.19 1.78 -2.13
N ALA A 259 -3.87 2.73 -2.77
CA ALA A 259 -4.03 4.08 -2.25
C ALA A 259 -5.19 4.25 -1.25
N TRP A 260 -5.31 3.33 -0.29
CA TRP A 260 -6.42 3.30 0.66
C TRP A 260 -5.94 3.74 2.05
N PRO A 261 -6.44 4.86 2.58
CA PRO A 261 -6.16 5.23 3.95
C PRO A 261 -6.80 4.24 4.94
N SER A 262 -6.05 3.96 6.01
CA SER A 262 -6.50 3.09 7.11
C SER A 262 -6.65 3.89 8.41
N VAL A 263 -7.47 3.37 9.33
CA VAL A 263 -7.53 3.91 10.69
C VAL A 263 -6.21 3.68 11.42
N ARG A 264 -5.68 2.47 11.30
CA ARG A 264 -4.47 2.02 11.98
C ARG A 264 -3.47 1.38 11.02
N TYR A 265 -2.22 1.48 11.41
CA TYR A 265 -1.09 0.81 10.80
C TYR A 265 -0.24 0.18 11.91
N ALA A 266 0.37 -0.96 11.64
CA ALA A 266 1.29 -1.63 12.56
C ALA A 266 2.55 -2.07 11.80
N THR A 267 3.24 -3.13 12.23
CA THR A 267 4.57 -3.54 11.72
C THR A 267 5.63 -2.44 11.86
N LEU A 268 5.55 -1.67 12.94
CA LEU A 268 6.54 -0.66 13.33
C LEU A 268 7.37 -1.22 14.51
N PRO A 269 8.67 -1.50 14.32
CA PRO A 269 9.51 -1.97 15.41
C PRO A 269 9.85 -0.83 16.37
N ALA A 270 10.05 -1.12 17.67
CA ALA A 270 10.78 -0.18 18.52
C ALA A 270 12.27 -0.16 18.12
N PRO A 271 12.97 0.99 18.24
CA PRO A 271 14.37 1.09 17.87
C PRO A 271 15.30 0.27 18.80
N GLU A 272 16.43 -0.21 18.28
CA GLU A 272 17.59 -0.59 19.09
C GLU A 272 18.26 0.66 19.72
N ALA A 273 19.14 0.47 20.71
CA ALA A 273 19.75 1.57 21.45
C ALA A 273 20.58 2.56 20.60
N ASP A 274 21.11 2.11 19.47
CA ASP A 274 21.88 2.92 18.50
C ASP A 274 21.08 3.27 17.23
N GLU A 275 19.76 3.06 17.24
CA GLU A 275 18.84 3.37 16.15
C GLU A 275 18.05 4.65 16.41
N THR A 276 17.93 5.50 15.38
CA THR A 276 16.92 6.55 15.33
C THR A 276 15.80 6.12 14.40
N LEU A 277 14.58 5.96 14.94
CA LEU A 277 13.39 5.58 14.18
C LEU A 277 12.52 6.80 13.87
N THR A 278 12.41 7.12 12.59
CA THR A 278 11.56 8.20 12.06
C THR A 278 10.38 7.61 11.29
N VAL A 279 9.16 8.00 11.60
CA VAL A 279 8.00 7.74 10.73
C VAL A 279 7.74 8.97 9.86
N TRP A 280 7.69 8.76 8.55
CA TRP A 280 7.32 9.78 7.57
C TRP A 280 5.80 9.87 7.47
N VAL A 281 5.23 10.87 8.12
CA VAL A 281 3.79 11.16 8.09
C VAL A 281 3.49 12.03 6.88
N GLN A 282 2.91 11.42 5.84
CA GLN A 282 2.57 12.06 4.57
C GLN A 282 1.06 12.28 4.50
N ASN A 283 0.57 13.47 4.81
CA ASN A 283 -0.86 13.77 4.74
C ASN A 283 -1.34 13.55 3.29
N SER A 284 -2.33 12.69 3.08
CA SER A 284 -2.80 12.35 1.72
C SER A 284 -3.97 13.21 1.24
N HIS A 285 -4.35 14.23 2.02
CA HIS A 285 -5.55 15.03 1.78
C HIS A 285 -5.26 16.53 1.77
N ALA A 286 -6.22 17.28 1.20
CA ALA A 286 -6.20 18.74 1.22
C ALA A 286 -6.66 19.35 2.57
N THR A 287 -7.02 18.51 3.54
CA THR A 287 -7.45 18.94 4.88
C THR A 287 -6.30 18.85 5.87
N THR A 288 -6.25 19.78 6.81
CA THR A 288 -5.23 19.78 7.87
C THR A 288 -5.54 18.68 8.88
N ILE A 289 -4.52 17.88 9.23
CA ILE A 289 -4.59 16.97 10.37
C ILE A 289 -4.37 17.82 11.63
N PRO A 290 -5.30 17.83 12.59
CA PRO A 290 -5.12 18.58 13.82
C PRO A 290 -3.96 18.02 14.66
N ALA A 291 -3.39 18.84 15.54
CA ALA A 291 -2.43 18.37 16.55
C ALA A 291 -3.06 17.24 17.38
N GLY A 292 -2.28 16.19 17.65
CA GLY A 292 -2.75 14.94 18.27
C GLY A 292 -3.63 14.06 17.36
N GLY A 293 -3.85 14.45 16.10
CA GLY A 293 -4.63 13.66 15.14
C GLY A 293 -3.92 12.38 14.66
N ILE A 294 -2.58 12.37 14.74
CA ILE A 294 -1.74 11.19 14.57
C ILE A 294 -1.21 10.80 15.95
N THR A 295 -1.35 9.52 16.29
CA THR A 295 -0.86 8.99 17.56
C THR A 295 -0.18 7.64 17.35
N PHE A 296 0.64 7.27 18.32
CA PHE A 296 1.35 6.00 18.37
C PHE A 296 1.15 5.36 19.75
N ASN A 297 1.22 4.03 19.83
CA ASN A 297 1.14 3.30 21.08
C ASN A 297 1.93 1.98 20.98
N PRO A 298 2.44 1.42 22.09
CA PRO A 298 2.93 0.05 22.08
C PRO A 298 1.80 -0.91 21.64
N MET A 299 2.15 -1.92 20.87
CA MET A 299 1.20 -2.93 20.38
C MET A 299 0.39 -3.53 21.54
N GLY A 300 -0.95 -3.47 21.44
CA GLY A 300 -1.84 -4.02 22.46
C GLY A 300 -1.96 -3.17 23.74
N VAL A 301 -1.51 -1.92 23.70
CA VAL A 301 -1.67 -0.94 24.78
C VAL A 301 -2.53 0.23 24.27
N GLU A 302 -3.63 0.53 24.95
CA GLU A 302 -4.54 1.60 24.50
C GLU A 302 -4.03 3.02 24.76
N GLU A 303 -3.10 3.20 25.70
CA GLU A 303 -2.48 4.50 25.97
C GLU A 303 -1.62 4.93 24.79
N HIS A 304 -2.04 6.00 24.11
CA HIS A 304 -1.40 6.52 22.93
C HIS A 304 -0.83 7.92 23.15
N ARG A 305 0.33 8.19 22.53
CA ARG A 305 1.01 9.49 22.55
C ARG A 305 0.90 10.15 21.18
N GLY A 306 0.54 11.44 21.16
CA GLY A 306 0.23 12.18 19.95
C GLY A 306 1.42 12.91 19.35
N VAL A 307 1.32 13.22 18.06
CA VAL A 307 2.16 14.21 17.40
C VAL A 307 1.60 15.60 17.74
N ASP A 308 2.34 16.39 18.51
CA ASP A 308 1.86 17.64 19.11
C ASP A 308 1.71 18.83 18.13
N GLN A 309 1.91 18.61 16.84
CA GLN A 309 1.76 19.62 15.80
C GLN A 309 0.65 19.27 14.82
N ALA A 310 -0.03 20.30 14.31
CA ALA A 310 -0.90 20.14 13.16
C ALA A 310 -0.07 19.84 11.91
N ILE A 311 -0.64 19.08 10.98
CA ILE A 311 0.00 18.69 9.72
C ILE A 311 -0.87 19.20 8.58
N GLY A 312 -0.33 20.15 7.83
CA GLY A 312 -1.00 20.85 6.74
C GLY A 312 -1.38 19.95 5.57
N PRO A 313 -2.18 20.48 4.63
CA PRO A 313 -2.58 19.79 3.41
C PRO A 313 -1.37 19.25 2.64
N PHE A 314 -1.36 17.95 2.33
CA PHE A 314 -0.26 17.28 1.61
C PHE A 314 1.15 17.40 2.23
N GLU A 315 1.25 17.89 3.47
CA GLU A 315 2.52 18.07 4.18
C GLU A 315 3.16 16.71 4.51
N THR A 316 4.50 16.67 4.49
CA THR A 316 5.31 15.53 4.91
C THR A 316 6.10 15.88 6.17
N VAL A 317 5.83 15.17 7.26
CA VAL A 317 6.45 15.41 8.58
C VAL A 317 7.28 14.20 9.00
N ALA A 318 8.51 14.45 9.45
CA ALA A 318 9.34 13.47 10.13
C ALA A 318 8.94 13.38 11.61
N VAL A 319 8.52 12.20 12.07
CA VAL A 319 8.19 11.95 13.48
C VAL A 319 9.21 10.99 14.07
N ASP A 320 10.03 11.47 15.00
CA ASP A 320 10.98 10.65 15.76
C ASP A 320 10.23 9.88 16.84
N VAL A 321 9.94 8.60 16.58
CA VAL A 321 9.14 7.76 17.47
C VAL A 321 9.93 7.35 18.71
N GLY A 322 11.26 7.24 18.60
CA GLY A 322 12.14 6.97 19.74
C GLY A 322 12.11 8.08 20.78
N LYS A 323 11.93 9.33 20.38
CA LYS A 323 11.70 10.45 21.32
C LYS A 323 10.33 10.42 21.99
N ILE A 324 9.31 9.89 21.32
CA ILE A 324 7.96 9.76 21.89
C ILE A 324 7.94 8.61 22.91
N PHE A 325 8.69 7.53 22.67
CA PHE A 325 8.77 6.35 23.53
C PHE A 325 10.22 5.98 23.90
N PRO A 326 10.91 6.81 24.71
CA PRO A 326 12.30 6.57 25.08
C PRO A 326 12.49 5.30 25.93
N GLU A 327 11.43 4.77 26.52
CA GLU A 327 11.44 3.56 27.33
C GLU A 327 11.30 2.26 26.53
N LEU A 328 10.88 2.34 25.26
CA LEU A 328 10.70 1.16 24.41
C LEU A 328 11.98 0.85 23.65
N ALA A 329 12.31 -0.43 23.58
CA ALA A 329 13.43 -0.93 22.79
C ALA A 329 12.99 -2.16 22.01
N TRP A 330 13.66 -2.42 20.88
CA TRP A 330 13.55 -3.70 20.18
C TRP A 330 13.71 -4.88 21.16
N PRO A 331 12.87 -5.93 21.12
CA PRO A 331 11.86 -6.26 20.11
C PRO A 331 10.42 -5.87 20.49
N ALA A 332 10.22 -4.75 21.20
CA ALA A 332 8.87 -4.18 21.34
C ALA A 332 8.32 -3.72 19.98
N GLN A 333 7.00 -3.57 19.90
CA GLN A 333 6.26 -3.23 18.70
C GLN A 333 5.38 -2.03 18.95
N LEU A 334 5.14 -1.23 17.91
CA LEU A 334 4.31 -0.05 17.94
C LEU A 334 3.19 -0.13 16.91
N GLU A 335 2.08 0.52 17.24
CA GLU A 335 0.95 0.80 16.37
C GLU A 335 0.89 2.30 16.10
N MET A 336 0.38 2.66 14.93
CA MET A 336 0.12 4.03 14.51
C MET A 336 -1.38 4.19 14.24
N ARG A 337 -2.03 5.12 14.95
CA ARG A 337 -3.40 5.54 14.66
C ARG A 337 -3.34 6.78 13.80
N SER A 338 -3.64 6.62 12.52
CA SER A 338 -3.61 7.69 11.52
C SER A 338 -5.00 8.24 11.20
N GLY A 339 -6.06 7.56 11.63
CA GLY A 339 -7.43 8.02 11.47
C GLY A 339 -7.85 8.26 10.02
N ARG A 340 -7.33 7.48 9.07
CA ARG A 340 -7.57 7.58 7.61
C ARG A 340 -6.99 8.84 6.95
N HIS A 341 -6.01 9.49 7.57
CA HIS A 341 -5.35 10.66 6.99
C HIS A 341 -4.22 10.32 6.00
N LEU A 342 -3.69 9.09 6.05
CA LEU A 342 -2.46 8.73 5.34
C LEU A 342 -2.70 7.53 4.42
N VAL A 343 -2.03 7.52 3.28
CA VAL A 343 -1.86 6.35 2.42
C VAL A 343 -0.46 5.78 2.67
N ARG A 344 -0.39 4.56 3.21
CA ARG A 344 0.82 3.74 3.42
C ARG A 344 2.03 4.53 3.96
N PRO A 345 2.06 4.84 5.27
CA PRO A 345 3.20 5.51 5.88
C PRO A 345 4.44 4.62 5.85
N ARG A 346 5.61 5.27 5.79
CA ARG A 346 6.93 4.63 5.81
C ARG A 346 7.67 5.01 7.07
N TYR A 347 8.51 4.11 7.54
CA TYR A 347 9.48 4.43 8.58
C TYR A 347 10.90 4.29 8.05
N GLU A 348 11.78 5.10 8.60
CA GLU A 348 13.19 5.19 8.27
C GLU A 348 13.98 4.99 9.56
N ILE A 349 14.97 4.11 9.50
CA ILE A 349 15.91 3.87 10.59
C ILE A 349 17.29 4.33 10.15
N THR A 350 17.86 5.24 10.93
CA THR A 350 19.27 5.61 10.81
C THR A 350 20.07 4.90 11.90
N GLN A 351 21.12 4.19 11.50
CA GLN A 351 22.01 3.45 12.39
C GLN A 351 23.42 3.45 11.79
N ARG A 352 24.43 3.81 12.59
CA ARG A 352 25.87 3.74 12.21
C ARG A 352 26.20 4.40 10.86
N GLY A 353 25.59 5.56 10.58
CA GLY A 353 25.83 6.31 9.34
C GLY A 353 25.15 5.73 8.10
N ARG A 354 24.21 4.81 8.27
CA ARG A 354 23.38 4.25 7.20
C ARG A 354 21.91 4.45 7.49
N THR A 355 21.13 4.45 6.43
CA THR A 355 19.69 4.60 6.48
C THR A 355 19.01 3.45 5.76
N ARG A 356 17.94 2.92 6.37
CA ARG A 356 17.04 1.95 5.75
C ARG A 356 15.58 2.39 5.90
N ILE A 357 14.77 2.14 4.88
CA ILE A 357 13.35 2.50 4.84
C ILE A 357 12.53 1.24 4.62
N ALA A 358 11.44 1.12 5.37
CA ALA A 358 10.38 0.13 5.17
C ALA A 358 9.01 0.79 5.38
N HIS A 359 7.93 0.03 5.20
CA HIS A 359 6.57 0.56 5.30
C HIS A 359 5.76 -0.12 6.40
N LEU A 360 4.80 0.63 6.96
CA LEU A 360 3.84 0.07 7.91
C LEU A 360 2.70 -0.63 7.15
N ASN A 361 2.14 -1.68 7.77
CA ASN A 361 1.03 -2.43 7.19
C ASN A 361 -0.33 -2.05 7.76
N VAL A 362 -1.36 -2.15 6.92
CA VAL A 362 -2.75 -1.88 7.30
C VAL A 362 -3.18 -2.89 8.35
N GLU A 363 -3.46 -2.38 9.55
CA GLU A 363 -4.17 -3.14 10.57
C GLU A 363 -5.68 -3.06 10.28
N ARG A 364 -6.36 -4.20 10.37
CA ARG A 364 -7.76 -4.35 9.92
C ARG A 364 -8.72 -4.13 11.08
N ASP A 365 -9.58 -3.14 10.95
CA ASP A 365 -10.70 -2.85 11.87
C ASP A 365 -11.96 -3.70 11.58
N ASN A 366 -11.98 -4.37 10.43
CA ASN A 366 -13.15 -5.06 9.89
C ASN A 366 -13.03 -6.59 9.82
N ILE A 367 -11.91 -7.17 10.30
CA ILE A 367 -11.73 -8.62 10.40
C ILE A 367 -11.88 -9.01 11.87
N ARG A 368 -12.60 -10.11 12.14
CA ARG A 368 -12.75 -10.69 13.47
C ARG A 368 -12.19 -12.12 13.47
N PRO A 369 -11.76 -12.63 14.64
CA PRO A 369 -11.38 -14.03 14.75
C PRO A 369 -12.49 -14.96 14.25
N ASP A 370 -12.09 -16.01 13.55
CA ASP A 370 -13.00 -16.99 12.94
C ASP A 370 -12.70 -18.39 13.48
N PRO A 371 -13.57 -18.95 14.34
CA PRO A 371 -13.39 -20.29 14.91
C PRO A 371 -13.26 -21.41 13.88
N ALA A 372 -13.69 -21.20 12.63
CA ALA A 372 -13.55 -22.19 11.57
C ALA A 372 -12.08 -22.40 11.17
N ILE A 373 -11.20 -21.40 11.35
CA ILE A 373 -9.78 -21.51 10.98
C ILE A 373 -9.07 -22.58 11.81
N ARG A 374 -9.44 -22.70 13.10
CA ARG A 374 -8.94 -23.75 13.99
C ARG A 374 -9.35 -25.16 13.55
N ASN A 375 -10.48 -25.25 12.85
CA ASN A 375 -11.12 -26.51 12.48
C ASN A 375 -11.12 -26.71 10.96
N PHE A 376 -10.09 -26.22 10.27
CA PHE A 376 -9.95 -26.44 8.84
C PHE A 376 -10.00 -27.93 8.49
N ALA A 377 -10.72 -28.24 7.41
CA ALA A 377 -10.73 -29.58 6.89
C ALA A 377 -9.30 -29.98 6.47
N PRO A 378 -8.88 -31.25 6.67
CA PRO A 378 -7.55 -31.71 6.27
C PRO A 378 -7.20 -31.46 4.79
N SER A 379 -8.22 -31.31 3.93
CA SER A 379 -8.05 -30.98 2.51
C SER A 379 -7.51 -29.57 2.24
N LEU A 380 -7.57 -28.65 3.21
CA LEU A 380 -6.90 -27.34 3.14
C LEU A 380 -5.43 -27.41 3.61
N GLY A 381 -4.98 -28.58 4.09
CA GLY A 381 -3.63 -28.80 4.59
C GLY A 381 -3.30 -27.84 5.74
N ARG A 382 -2.17 -27.12 5.60
CA ARG A 382 -1.65 -26.15 6.55
C ARG A 382 -2.42 -24.81 6.58
N GLY A 383 -3.36 -24.59 5.65
CA GLY A 383 -4.20 -23.40 5.64
C GLY A 383 -3.43 -22.12 5.26
N PHE A 384 -3.47 -21.10 6.11
CA PHE A 384 -2.78 -19.83 5.87
C PHE A 384 -1.29 -19.96 6.14
N LEU A 385 -0.47 -19.56 5.15
CA LEU A 385 0.99 -19.53 5.22
C LEU A 385 1.49 -18.12 4.96
N LEU A 386 2.41 -17.64 5.79
CA LEU A 386 3.24 -16.48 5.49
C LEU A 386 4.69 -16.97 5.22
N PRO A 387 5.07 -17.15 3.94
CA PRO A 387 6.44 -17.53 3.56
C PRO A 387 7.38 -16.31 3.58
N PHE A 388 8.61 -16.49 4.05
CA PHE A 388 9.68 -15.48 3.97
C PHE A 388 11.07 -16.12 3.87
N PRO A 389 12.03 -15.49 3.17
CA PRO A 389 13.31 -16.10 2.89
C PRO A 389 14.17 -16.23 4.16
N ILE A 390 14.98 -17.28 4.19
CA ILE A 390 16.15 -17.39 5.06
C ILE A 390 17.34 -17.18 4.14
N LEU A 391 17.88 -15.96 4.16
CA LEU A 391 19.14 -15.66 3.46
C LEU A 391 20.27 -16.49 4.08
N ASP A 392 21.33 -16.73 3.31
CA ASP A 392 22.51 -17.51 3.71
C ASP A 392 22.96 -17.18 5.15
N PRO A 393 22.72 -18.07 6.14
CA PRO A 393 23.00 -17.80 7.55
C PRO A 393 24.49 -17.50 7.84
N ALA A 394 25.39 -17.94 6.96
CA ALA A 394 26.81 -17.61 7.05
C ALA A 394 27.10 -16.13 6.73
N LYS A 395 26.22 -15.46 5.97
CA LYS A 395 26.37 -14.05 5.55
C LYS A 395 25.37 -13.13 6.22
N PHE A 396 24.22 -13.64 6.67
CA PHE A 396 23.13 -12.84 7.20
C PHE A 396 22.63 -13.33 8.54
N GLU A 397 22.28 -12.37 9.39
CA GLU A 397 21.37 -12.57 10.51
C GLU A 397 19.95 -12.26 10.03
N SER A 398 19.06 -13.24 10.16
CA SER A 398 17.64 -13.06 9.84
C SER A 398 16.81 -13.16 11.13
N PHE A 399 15.90 -12.21 11.32
CA PHE A 399 14.98 -12.14 12.44
C PHE A 399 13.54 -12.04 11.96
N ILE A 400 12.62 -12.70 12.66
CA ILE A 400 11.18 -12.54 12.46
C ILE A 400 10.47 -12.11 13.75
N GLN A 401 9.52 -11.20 13.61
CA GLN A 401 8.62 -10.76 14.66
C GLN A 401 7.17 -10.86 14.14
N PRO A 402 6.40 -11.89 14.55
CA PRO A 402 4.98 -11.98 14.23
C PRO A 402 4.22 -10.73 14.68
N ASN A 403 3.23 -10.28 13.91
CA ASN A 403 2.43 -9.10 14.24
C ASN A 403 0.92 -9.46 14.25
N PRO A 404 0.18 -9.19 15.34
CA PRO A 404 -1.28 -9.23 15.32
C PRO A 404 -1.84 -8.03 14.54
N MET A 405 -2.49 -8.29 13.40
CA MET A 405 -2.86 -7.26 12.40
C MET A 405 -4.37 -6.98 12.29
N SER A 406 -5.14 -7.39 13.29
CA SER A 406 -6.54 -6.99 13.46
C SER A 406 -6.75 -6.42 14.85
N GLU A 407 -7.56 -5.37 14.97
CA GLU A 407 -7.93 -4.77 16.26
C GLU A 407 -8.67 -5.77 17.18
N ALA A 408 -9.15 -6.88 16.62
CA ALA A 408 -9.89 -7.90 17.33
C ALA A 408 -9.02 -9.06 17.86
N LEU A 409 -7.75 -9.13 17.47
CA LEU A 409 -6.83 -10.20 17.88
C LEU A 409 -6.15 -9.85 19.21
N GLU A 410 -6.46 -10.63 20.25
CA GLU A 410 -5.82 -10.53 21.58
C GLU A 410 -4.62 -11.46 21.74
N THR A 411 -4.57 -12.54 20.96
CA THR A 411 -3.50 -13.53 20.98
C THR A 411 -3.22 -14.07 19.59
N LEU A 412 -2.00 -14.54 19.33
CA LEU A 412 -1.53 -15.05 18.05
C LEU A 412 -0.88 -16.44 18.24
N PRO A 413 -1.61 -17.54 17.95
CA PRO A 413 -1.13 -18.91 18.09
C PRO A 413 -0.33 -19.34 16.86
N VAL A 414 1.01 -19.41 16.97
CA VAL A 414 1.89 -19.57 15.79
C VAL A 414 3.06 -20.52 16.00
N ARG A 415 3.56 -21.06 14.87
CA ARG A 415 4.85 -21.73 14.77
C ARG A 415 5.54 -21.37 13.45
N LEU A 416 6.82 -21.74 13.37
CA LEU A 416 7.64 -21.70 12.17
C LEU A 416 7.86 -23.11 11.64
N ASP A 417 7.63 -23.32 10.35
CA ASP A 417 8.06 -24.51 9.59
C ASP A 417 9.22 -24.07 8.68
N ILE A 418 10.36 -24.77 8.72
CA ILE A 418 11.62 -24.34 8.07
C ILE A 418 12.01 -25.32 6.96
N PHE A 419 12.35 -24.78 5.79
CA PHE A 419 12.72 -25.54 4.60
C PHE A 419 14.05 -25.04 4.02
N ASP A 420 14.86 -25.94 3.47
CA ASP A 420 15.99 -25.56 2.62
C ASP A 420 15.54 -25.16 1.20
N ASP A 421 16.47 -24.70 0.37
CA ASP A 421 16.19 -24.24 -0.99
C ASP A 421 15.57 -25.32 -1.89
N ALA A 422 15.94 -26.59 -1.68
CA ALA A 422 15.37 -27.77 -2.35
C ALA A 422 13.98 -28.17 -1.82
N GLY A 423 13.47 -27.48 -0.80
CA GLY A 423 12.18 -27.68 -0.19
C GLY A 423 12.10 -28.85 0.78
N GLN A 424 13.25 -29.31 1.29
CA GLN A 424 13.28 -30.32 2.34
C GLN A 424 13.01 -29.66 3.70
N PRO A 425 12.14 -30.24 4.54
CA PRO A 425 11.97 -29.77 5.91
C PRO A 425 13.28 -29.93 6.70
N VAL A 426 13.78 -28.84 7.26
CA VAL A 426 15.00 -28.83 8.07
C VAL A 426 14.74 -28.58 9.55
N GLY A 427 13.55 -28.09 9.90
CA GLY A 427 13.17 -27.90 11.29
C GLY A 427 11.78 -27.27 11.47
N SER A 428 11.36 -27.16 12.72
CA SER A 428 10.23 -26.33 13.11
C SER A 428 10.49 -25.72 14.49
N HIS A 429 9.86 -24.58 14.76
CA HIS A 429 9.97 -23.89 16.03
C HIS A 429 8.60 -23.41 16.49
N PHE A 430 8.13 -23.90 17.64
CA PHE A 430 6.85 -23.51 18.21
C PHE A 430 7.00 -22.24 19.05
N LEU A 431 6.25 -21.19 18.70
CA LEU A 431 6.32 -19.90 19.38
C LEU A 431 5.29 -19.77 20.52
N GLY A 432 4.28 -20.64 20.55
CA GLY A 432 3.18 -20.56 21.51
C GLY A 432 2.01 -19.71 21.03
N ASN A 433 1.09 -19.45 21.96
CA ASN A 433 0.04 -18.46 21.79
C ASN A 433 0.51 -17.10 22.32
N LEU A 434 1.10 -16.29 21.43
CA LEU A 434 1.69 -15.01 21.79
C LEU A 434 0.59 -14.02 22.19
N PRO A 435 0.66 -13.32 23.33
CA PRO A 435 -0.26 -12.22 23.62
C PRO A 435 -0.06 -11.09 22.60
N ARG A 436 -1.08 -10.28 22.34
CA ARG A 436 -1.00 -9.14 21.40
C ARG A 436 0.21 -8.24 21.66
N SER A 437 0.50 -7.98 22.94
CA SER A 437 1.61 -7.14 23.41
C SER A 437 2.96 -7.86 23.54
N HIS A 438 3.13 -9.02 22.89
CA HIS A 438 4.39 -9.75 22.96
C HIS A 438 5.57 -8.91 22.43
N SER A 439 6.73 -9.14 23.04
CA SER A 439 8.02 -8.54 22.67
C SER A 439 9.01 -9.66 22.35
N THR A 440 8.72 -10.39 21.28
CA THR A 440 9.52 -11.55 20.86
C THR A 440 9.96 -11.37 19.42
N ALA A 441 11.27 -11.52 19.18
CA ALA A 441 11.84 -11.70 17.85
C ALA A 441 12.62 -13.01 17.85
N ILE A 442 12.48 -13.79 16.77
CA ILE A 442 13.13 -15.09 16.61
C ILE A 442 14.28 -14.96 15.62
N ALA A 443 15.48 -15.37 16.04
CA ALA A 443 16.67 -15.44 15.20
C ALA A 443 16.64 -16.72 14.35
N LEU A 444 16.32 -16.60 13.06
CA LEU A 444 16.22 -17.75 12.15
C LEU A 444 17.57 -18.41 11.89
N HIS A 445 18.64 -17.63 11.95
CA HIS A 445 20.02 -18.09 11.77
C HIS A 445 20.53 -18.96 12.93
N ASP A 446 19.82 -18.99 14.07
CA ASP A 446 20.10 -19.92 15.16
C ASP A 446 19.33 -21.24 15.01
N LEU A 447 18.31 -21.27 14.14
CA LEU A 447 17.46 -22.43 13.91
C LEU A 447 17.92 -23.31 12.74
N THR A 448 18.69 -22.74 11.81
CA THR A 448 19.23 -23.45 10.64
C THR A 448 20.52 -22.80 10.16
N ASP A 449 21.46 -23.61 9.66
CA ASP A 449 22.68 -23.19 8.97
C ASP A 449 22.51 -23.15 7.44
N ARG A 450 21.34 -23.55 6.92
CA ARG A 450 21.04 -23.60 5.49
C ARG A 450 20.22 -22.41 5.01
N PRO A 451 20.50 -21.88 3.80
CA PRO A 451 19.58 -20.97 3.12
C PRO A 451 18.30 -21.70 2.71
N GLY A 452 17.23 -20.94 2.49
CA GLY A 452 15.94 -21.47 2.10
C GLY A 452 14.82 -20.49 2.45
N HIS A 453 13.78 -20.99 3.12
CA HIS A 453 12.71 -20.15 3.64
C HIS A 453 12.07 -20.75 4.90
N ALA A 454 11.25 -19.96 5.58
CA ALA A 454 10.33 -20.46 6.58
C ALA A 454 8.91 -19.97 6.33
N ASP A 455 7.94 -20.76 6.76
CA ASP A 455 6.53 -20.42 6.80
C ASP A 455 6.14 -20.12 8.25
N LEU A 456 5.60 -18.92 8.50
CA LEU A 456 4.82 -18.66 9.71
C LEU A 456 3.41 -19.19 9.48
N VAL A 457 2.94 -20.04 10.39
CA VAL A 457 1.64 -20.73 10.31
C VAL A 457 0.92 -20.70 11.65
N TYR A 458 -0.40 -20.84 11.62
CA TYR A 458 -1.17 -20.98 12.87
C TYR A 458 -0.91 -22.34 13.54
N ASP A 459 -0.76 -22.34 14.86
CA ASP A 459 -0.64 -23.56 15.68
C ASP A 459 -1.42 -23.44 16.99
N PHE A 460 -2.60 -24.06 17.03
CA PHE A 460 -3.58 -23.92 18.11
C PHE A 460 -3.39 -24.89 19.28
N ARG A 461 -2.23 -25.56 19.42
CA ARG A 461 -2.03 -26.55 20.48
C ARG A 461 -2.19 -25.97 21.89
N ASP A 462 -1.86 -24.69 22.06
CA ASP A 462 -2.02 -23.93 23.32
C ASP A 462 -3.29 -23.04 23.31
N GLY A 463 -4.23 -23.32 22.42
CA GLY A 463 -5.44 -22.50 22.24
C GLY A 463 -5.17 -21.25 21.38
N GLY A 464 -5.89 -20.17 21.65
CA GLY A 464 -5.87 -18.94 20.87
C GLY A 464 -6.89 -18.92 19.72
N GLU A 465 -6.88 -17.82 18.98
CA GLU A 465 -7.79 -17.57 17.87
C GLU A 465 -7.01 -17.14 16.62
N ALA A 466 -7.67 -17.15 15.47
CA ALA A 466 -7.09 -16.73 14.20
C ALA A 466 -8.12 -15.99 13.37
N ASP A 467 -7.68 -15.07 12.53
CA ASP A 467 -8.54 -14.24 11.70
C ASP A 467 -8.21 -14.36 10.20
N GLY A 468 -7.20 -15.16 9.86
CA GLY A 468 -6.72 -15.38 8.49
C GLY A 468 -5.83 -14.24 7.96
N TRP A 469 -5.45 -13.28 8.80
CA TRP A 469 -4.64 -12.11 8.47
C TRP A 469 -3.27 -12.15 9.16
N LEU A 470 -2.62 -13.32 9.13
CA LEU A 470 -1.31 -13.55 9.75
C LEU A 470 -0.23 -12.68 9.09
N HIS A 471 0.56 -11.95 9.87
CA HIS A 471 1.63 -11.06 9.39
C HIS A 471 2.89 -11.18 10.26
N ALA A 472 4.01 -10.71 9.71
CA ALA A 472 5.24 -10.52 10.45
C ALA A 472 6.12 -9.42 9.86
N LEU A 473 7.00 -8.89 10.69
CA LEU A 473 8.16 -8.10 10.31
C LEU A 473 9.36 -9.03 10.23
N MET A 474 10.11 -8.90 9.13
CA MET A 474 11.38 -9.59 8.94
C MET A 474 12.50 -8.54 8.86
N ARG A 475 13.57 -8.77 9.61
CA ARG A 475 14.79 -7.95 9.61
C ARG A 475 15.96 -8.83 9.18
N TYR A 476 16.70 -8.38 8.18
CA TYR A 476 17.90 -9.03 7.68
C TYR A 476 19.09 -8.11 7.91
N ARG A 477 20.20 -8.62 8.44
CA ARG A 477 21.44 -7.88 8.65
C ARG A 477 22.61 -8.64 8.04
N ASN A 478 23.39 -7.98 7.19
CA ASN A 478 24.62 -8.53 6.65
C ASN A 478 25.69 -8.55 7.75
N ARG A 479 26.32 -9.71 7.97
CA ARG A 479 27.29 -9.93 9.05
C ARG A 479 28.61 -9.18 8.86
N GLU A 480 29.01 -8.90 7.61
CA GLU A 480 30.27 -8.24 7.30
C GLU A 480 30.13 -6.72 7.33
N THR A 481 29.00 -6.19 6.85
CA THR A 481 28.82 -4.74 6.66
C THR A 481 27.92 -4.08 7.69
N ASP A 482 27.18 -4.86 8.49
CA ASP A 482 26.06 -4.42 9.32
C ASP A 482 24.92 -3.75 8.54
N HIS A 483 24.91 -3.82 7.20
CA HIS A 483 23.79 -3.29 6.42
C HIS A 483 22.52 -4.07 6.78
N ALA A 484 21.42 -3.38 7.03
CA ALA A 484 20.17 -4.00 7.41
C ALA A 484 19.02 -3.59 6.49
N ALA A 485 18.09 -4.52 6.28
CA ALA A 485 16.88 -4.33 5.50
C ALA A 485 15.68 -4.91 6.26
N GLU A 486 14.53 -4.26 6.14
CA GLU A 486 13.29 -4.67 6.79
C GLU A 486 12.16 -4.76 5.78
N THR A 487 11.29 -5.75 5.97
CA THR A 487 10.10 -5.97 5.14
C THR A 487 9.01 -6.59 5.99
N SER A 488 7.75 -6.43 5.58
CA SER A 488 6.61 -7.05 6.26
C SER A 488 5.47 -7.32 5.29
N PHE A 489 4.79 -8.46 5.46
CA PHE A 489 3.64 -8.85 4.64
C PHE A 489 2.70 -9.83 5.36
N GLY A 490 1.58 -10.17 4.69
CA GLY A 490 0.52 -11.04 5.17
C GLY A 490 0.43 -12.41 4.49
N ALA A 491 -0.17 -13.36 5.19
CA ALA A 491 -0.38 -14.73 4.72
C ALA A 491 -1.49 -14.87 3.68
N HIS A 492 -1.42 -15.95 2.92
CA HIS A 492 -2.53 -16.46 2.11
C HIS A 492 -2.59 -17.98 2.18
N ILE A 493 -3.64 -18.58 1.60
CA ILE A 493 -3.66 -20.01 1.28
C ILE A 493 -3.00 -20.20 -0.10
N PHE A 494 -1.95 -21.01 -0.15
CA PHE A 494 -1.14 -21.24 -1.36
C PHE A 494 -1.21 -22.68 -1.87
N ASN A 495 -1.21 -22.83 -3.19
CA ASN A 495 -0.99 -24.09 -3.91
C ASN A 495 -1.77 -25.29 -3.35
N THR A 496 -3.07 -25.08 -3.18
CA THR A 496 -4.06 -26.14 -2.96
C THR A 496 -5.20 -25.94 -3.96
N LEU A 497 -5.86 -27.03 -4.33
CA LEU A 497 -7.06 -27.00 -5.18
C LEU A 497 -8.31 -26.57 -4.41
N MET A 498 -8.24 -26.57 -3.08
CA MET A 498 -9.34 -26.20 -2.20
C MET A 498 -9.34 -24.69 -1.93
N THR A 499 -10.54 -24.10 -1.83
CA THR A 499 -10.71 -22.69 -1.49
C THR A 499 -11.32 -22.54 -0.11
N TRP A 500 -10.93 -21.48 0.60
CA TRP A 500 -11.60 -21.05 1.83
C TRP A 500 -12.29 -19.72 1.56
N ARG A 501 -13.60 -19.76 1.31
CA ARG A 501 -14.40 -18.58 0.90
C ARG A 501 -13.78 -17.92 -0.34
N SER A 502 -13.26 -16.70 -0.18
CA SER A 502 -12.63 -15.91 -1.23
C SER A 502 -11.11 -16.10 -1.30
N GLU A 503 -10.53 -16.99 -0.48
CA GLU A 503 -9.12 -17.35 -0.56
C GLU A 503 -8.86 -18.49 -1.56
N PRO A 504 -7.77 -18.42 -2.34
CA PRO A 504 -6.85 -17.29 -2.43
C PRO A 504 -7.53 -16.06 -3.05
N GLN A 505 -7.36 -14.89 -2.43
CA GLN A 505 -7.81 -13.63 -3.03
C GLN A 505 -6.95 -13.33 -4.26
N SER A 506 -7.39 -13.80 -5.43
CA SER A 506 -6.83 -13.37 -6.71
C SER A 506 -7.24 -11.92 -6.95
N TYR A 507 -6.25 -11.04 -7.18
CA TYR A 507 -6.54 -9.68 -7.63
C TYR A 507 -7.29 -9.75 -8.96
N SER A 508 -8.59 -9.44 -8.92
CA SER A 508 -9.58 -9.54 -10.01
C SER A 508 -9.90 -10.95 -10.53
N GLY A 509 -10.89 -11.61 -9.90
CA GLY A 509 -11.54 -12.82 -10.42
C GLY A 509 -12.03 -13.75 -9.29
N PRO A 510 -13.06 -14.58 -9.52
CA PRO A 510 -13.39 -15.65 -8.59
C PRO A 510 -12.28 -16.72 -8.58
N PRO A 511 -12.02 -17.40 -7.46
CA PRO A 511 -11.17 -18.60 -7.44
C PRO A 511 -11.62 -19.66 -8.47
N PRO A 512 -10.73 -20.53 -8.96
CA PRO A 512 -9.31 -20.66 -8.60
C PRO A 512 -8.39 -19.75 -9.44
N GLY A 513 -7.44 -19.08 -8.78
CA GLY A 513 -6.40 -18.26 -9.41
C GLY A 513 -5.00 -18.85 -9.18
N LEU A 514 -4.72 -20.05 -9.69
CA LEU A 514 -3.44 -20.75 -9.50
C LEU A 514 -2.40 -20.34 -10.56
N THR A 515 -2.09 -19.04 -10.64
CA THR A 515 -1.02 -18.57 -11.54
C THR A 515 -0.18 -17.50 -10.90
N THR A 516 1.07 -17.40 -11.34
CA THR A 516 2.03 -16.37 -10.95
C THR A 516 2.22 -15.38 -12.09
N ARG A 517 2.20 -14.10 -11.74
CA ARG A 517 2.66 -13.01 -12.59
C ARG A 517 3.34 -11.96 -11.71
N LEU A 518 4.66 -12.04 -11.56
CA LEU A 518 5.43 -11.07 -10.77
C LEU A 518 6.29 -10.20 -11.69
N PHE A 519 6.60 -8.99 -11.24
CA PHE A 519 7.45 -8.04 -11.96
C PHE A 519 8.72 -7.79 -11.15
N LEU A 520 9.87 -8.11 -11.72
CA LEU A 520 11.18 -7.80 -11.15
C LEU A 520 11.84 -6.74 -12.01
N LYS A 521 11.96 -5.51 -11.51
CA LYS A 521 12.76 -4.47 -12.17
C LYS A 521 14.22 -4.88 -12.28
N LEU A 522 14.90 -4.47 -13.36
CA LEU A 522 16.35 -4.60 -13.44
C LEU A 522 17.04 -3.61 -12.48
N GLY A 523 18.31 -3.90 -12.21
CA GLY A 523 19.20 -2.98 -11.52
C GLY A 523 19.47 -1.70 -12.33
N HIS A 524 20.13 -0.73 -11.72
CA HIS A 524 20.54 0.51 -12.37
C HIS A 524 21.84 1.03 -11.79
N ASP A 525 22.57 1.82 -12.60
CA ASP A 525 23.90 2.32 -12.24
C ASP A 525 24.83 1.16 -11.83
N HIS A 526 25.26 1.12 -10.56
CA HIS A 526 26.05 0.02 -10.00
C HIS A 526 25.20 -1.00 -9.21
N LEU A 527 23.92 -0.71 -8.99
CA LEU A 527 22.99 -1.56 -8.23
C LEU A 527 22.48 -2.69 -9.11
N ARG A 528 22.50 -3.91 -8.58
CA ARG A 528 21.99 -5.12 -9.23
C ARG A 528 20.69 -5.53 -8.57
N SER A 529 19.70 -5.96 -9.36
CA SER A 529 18.48 -6.51 -8.79
C SER A 529 18.60 -8.00 -8.50
N PHE A 530 17.79 -8.47 -7.55
CA PHE A 530 17.57 -9.88 -7.28
C PHE A 530 16.12 -10.10 -6.85
N CYS A 531 15.69 -11.37 -6.85
CA CYS A 531 14.40 -11.78 -6.29
C CYS A 531 14.51 -13.13 -5.59
N CYS A 532 14.05 -13.22 -4.34
CA CYS A 532 13.85 -14.51 -3.69
C CYS A 532 12.43 -15.01 -4.02
N LEU A 533 12.34 -16.07 -4.83
CA LEU A 533 11.09 -16.76 -5.13
C LEU A 533 10.91 -17.94 -4.19
N ILE A 534 9.71 -18.11 -3.68
CA ILE A 534 9.31 -19.21 -2.79
C ILE A 534 8.11 -19.90 -3.43
N HIS A 535 8.09 -21.23 -3.39
CA HIS A 535 6.94 -22.05 -3.77
C HIS A 535 6.22 -22.54 -2.50
N PRO A 536 5.43 -21.68 -1.81
CA PRO A 536 4.73 -22.08 -0.59
C PRO A 536 3.64 -23.11 -0.89
N ALA A 537 3.56 -24.21 -0.16
CA ALA A 537 2.56 -25.24 -0.40
C ALA A 537 1.69 -25.49 0.85
N SER A 538 0.40 -25.15 0.78
CA SER A 538 -0.52 -25.44 1.91
C SER A 538 -0.81 -26.93 2.00
N ILE A 539 -0.78 -27.65 0.89
CA ILE A 539 -0.89 -29.12 0.85
C ILE A 539 0.41 -29.73 0.33
N GLU A 540 0.78 -30.88 0.89
CA GLU A 540 1.95 -31.63 0.43
C GLU A 540 1.69 -32.33 -0.90
N GLY A 541 2.77 -32.68 -1.61
CA GLY A 541 2.71 -33.51 -2.82
C GLY A 541 2.24 -32.80 -4.08
N THR A 542 2.35 -31.46 -4.14
CA THR A 542 2.15 -30.71 -5.40
C THR A 542 3.32 -30.93 -6.36
N ASP A 543 3.14 -30.60 -7.63
CA ASP A 543 4.21 -30.68 -8.62
C ASP A 543 5.19 -29.49 -8.49
N PRO A 544 6.44 -29.60 -8.98
CA PRO A 544 7.35 -28.48 -9.10
C PRO A 544 6.78 -27.34 -9.97
N SER A 545 7.27 -26.12 -9.74
CA SER A 545 6.91 -24.96 -10.54
C SER A 545 7.44 -25.08 -11.98
N GLU A 546 6.70 -24.53 -12.95
CA GLU A 546 7.13 -24.39 -14.34
C GLU A 546 7.25 -22.89 -14.66
N THR A 547 8.31 -22.29 -14.14
CA THR A 547 8.43 -20.83 -14.08
C THR A 547 9.28 -20.30 -15.23
N VAL A 548 8.71 -19.38 -16.00
CA VAL A 548 9.39 -18.69 -17.11
C VAL A 548 9.76 -17.27 -16.69
N LEU A 549 11.01 -16.91 -16.92
CA LEU A 549 11.58 -15.58 -16.70
C LEU A 549 11.72 -14.87 -18.05
N LEU A 550 10.90 -13.85 -18.27
CA LEU A 550 10.83 -13.12 -19.55
C LEU A 550 11.50 -11.75 -19.41
N LEU A 551 12.71 -11.60 -19.95
CA LEU A 551 13.45 -10.33 -19.94
C LEU A 551 12.86 -9.38 -20.98
N HIS A 552 12.30 -8.26 -20.52
CA HIS A 552 11.76 -7.20 -21.36
C HIS A 552 12.67 -5.96 -21.33
N ALA A 553 12.82 -5.35 -22.49
CA ALA A 553 13.42 -4.02 -22.61
C ALA A 553 12.48 -2.94 -22.08
N VAL A 554 13.03 -1.74 -21.87
CA VAL A 554 12.28 -0.57 -21.42
C VAL A 554 11.07 -0.23 -22.32
N ASP A 555 11.14 -0.52 -23.62
CA ASP A 555 10.03 -0.30 -24.56
C ASP A 555 8.98 -1.42 -24.55
N GLY A 556 9.16 -2.45 -23.73
CA GLY A 556 8.26 -3.61 -23.62
C GLY A 556 8.57 -4.74 -24.61
N THR A 557 9.63 -4.62 -25.42
CA THR A 557 10.08 -5.71 -26.30
C THR A 557 10.64 -6.86 -25.47
N LEU A 558 10.21 -8.10 -25.76
CA LEU A 558 10.84 -9.30 -25.20
C LEU A 558 12.25 -9.47 -25.78
N VAL A 559 13.26 -9.45 -24.92
CA VAL A 559 14.68 -9.56 -25.28
C VAL A 559 15.17 -11.00 -25.22
N ALA A 560 14.78 -11.71 -24.17
CA ALA A 560 15.20 -13.09 -23.92
C ALA A 560 14.25 -13.78 -22.94
N GLU A 561 14.32 -15.10 -22.88
CA GLU A 561 13.60 -15.92 -21.93
C GLU A 561 14.48 -17.05 -21.39
N THR A 562 14.21 -17.46 -20.16
CA THR A 562 14.78 -18.68 -19.56
C THR A 562 13.77 -19.29 -18.60
N ALA A 563 14.00 -20.52 -18.16
CA ALA A 563 13.11 -21.24 -17.27
C ALA A 563 13.83 -21.73 -16.01
N ILE A 564 13.11 -21.76 -14.90
CA ILE A 564 13.54 -22.34 -13.63
C ILE A 564 12.42 -23.23 -13.09
N HIS A 565 12.78 -24.17 -12.20
CA HIS A 565 11.84 -25.04 -11.53
C HIS A 565 12.10 -24.97 -10.03
N ILE A 566 11.06 -24.74 -9.25
CA ILE A 566 11.12 -24.63 -7.80
C ILE A 566 10.29 -25.77 -7.22
N GLN A 567 10.93 -26.64 -6.44
CA GLN A 567 10.24 -27.72 -5.74
C GLN A 567 9.15 -27.16 -4.82
N PRO A 568 8.06 -27.90 -4.56
CA PRO A 568 7.10 -27.52 -3.52
C PRO A 568 7.82 -27.28 -2.18
N SER A 569 7.44 -26.20 -1.50
CA SER A 569 8.14 -25.73 -0.29
C SER A 569 9.62 -25.43 -0.51
N GLY A 570 10.08 -25.28 -1.75
CA GLY A 570 11.42 -24.82 -2.09
C GLY A 570 11.48 -23.31 -2.35
N SER A 571 12.69 -22.82 -2.57
CA SER A 571 12.95 -21.41 -2.89
C SER A 571 14.12 -21.25 -3.84
N TYR A 572 14.15 -20.16 -4.61
CA TYR A 572 15.19 -19.87 -5.59
C TYR A 572 15.48 -18.37 -5.65
N ILE A 573 16.76 -17.98 -5.63
CA ILE A 573 17.16 -16.57 -5.81
C ILE A 573 17.45 -16.30 -7.28
N VAL A 574 16.59 -15.52 -7.92
CA VAL A 574 16.78 -15.01 -9.28
C VAL A 574 17.73 -13.81 -9.23
N ARG A 575 18.89 -13.92 -9.87
CA ARG A 575 19.82 -12.81 -10.14
C ARG A 575 19.92 -12.59 -11.64
N PRO A 576 19.34 -11.51 -12.21
CA PRO A 576 19.33 -11.30 -13.66
C PRO A 576 20.71 -11.35 -14.30
N HIS A 577 21.73 -10.83 -13.59
CA HIS A 577 23.13 -10.82 -14.05
C HIS A 577 23.81 -12.20 -14.06
N GLU A 578 23.24 -13.19 -13.39
CA GLU A 578 23.69 -14.59 -13.45
C GLU A 578 22.87 -15.41 -14.46
N MET A 579 21.64 -14.97 -14.75
CA MET A 579 20.68 -15.69 -15.60
C MET A 579 20.74 -15.28 -17.08
N PHE A 580 21.14 -14.05 -17.37
CA PHE A 580 21.19 -13.50 -18.73
C PHE A 580 22.58 -12.97 -19.05
N GLU A 581 23.00 -13.13 -20.30
CA GLU A 581 24.24 -12.55 -20.80
C GLU A 581 24.21 -11.02 -20.71
N ASN A 582 25.35 -10.39 -20.41
CA ASN A 582 25.47 -8.93 -20.27
C ASN A 582 24.94 -8.17 -21.49
N ALA A 583 25.18 -8.67 -22.70
CA ALA A 583 24.68 -8.04 -23.93
C ALA A 583 23.13 -8.00 -23.99
N LEU A 584 22.44 -8.96 -23.40
CA LEU A 584 20.98 -8.97 -23.31
C LEU A 584 20.48 -7.98 -22.28
N LEU A 585 21.17 -7.85 -21.14
CA LEU A 585 20.84 -6.88 -20.10
C LEU A 585 21.08 -5.44 -20.57
N GLU A 586 22.17 -5.19 -21.29
CA GLU A 586 22.46 -3.91 -21.94
C GLU A 586 21.38 -3.55 -22.97
N ARG A 587 20.92 -4.53 -23.77
CA ARG A 587 19.80 -4.36 -24.70
C ARG A 587 18.48 -4.07 -24.00
N ALA A 588 18.23 -4.69 -22.84
CA ALA A 588 17.03 -4.41 -22.06
C ALA A 588 17.06 -2.98 -21.48
N GLY A 589 18.24 -2.54 -21.04
CA GLY A 589 18.50 -1.18 -20.59
C GLY A 589 17.93 -0.86 -19.21
N VAL A 590 18.27 0.33 -18.70
CA VAL A 590 17.69 0.86 -17.46
C VAL A 590 16.19 1.08 -17.66
N GLY A 591 15.37 0.55 -16.74
CA GLY A 591 13.92 0.51 -16.88
C GLY A 591 13.39 -0.76 -17.55
N GLY A 592 14.27 -1.62 -18.08
CA GLY A 592 13.92 -3.01 -18.40
C GLY A 592 13.56 -3.81 -17.15
N TYR A 593 12.94 -4.97 -17.34
CA TYR A 593 12.43 -5.80 -16.25
C TYR A 593 12.30 -7.27 -16.65
N ILE A 594 12.14 -8.15 -15.66
CA ILE A 594 11.77 -9.55 -15.85
C ILE A 594 10.31 -9.72 -15.45
N LEU A 595 9.51 -10.26 -16.36
CA LEU A 595 8.19 -10.77 -16.04
C LEU A 595 8.32 -12.25 -15.66
N ILE A 596 7.99 -12.58 -14.42
CA ILE A 596 8.04 -13.93 -13.86
C ILE A 596 6.65 -14.54 -14.01
N ARG A 597 6.54 -15.61 -14.79
CA ARG A 597 5.27 -16.26 -15.14
C ARG A 597 5.29 -17.71 -14.73
N ASP A 598 4.22 -18.14 -14.10
CA ASP A 598 3.98 -19.56 -13.81
C ASP A 598 2.48 -19.84 -13.93
N LEU A 599 2.12 -20.93 -14.61
CA LEU A 599 0.72 -21.32 -14.79
C LEU A 599 0.33 -22.55 -13.96
N THR A 600 1.30 -23.19 -13.29
CA THR A 600 1.10 -24.40 -12.49
C THR A 600 0.94 -24.08 -11.01
N CYS A 601 1.53 -22.98 -10.54
CA CYS A 601 1.49 -22.58 -9.13
C CYS A 601 1.45 -21.06 -8.89
N ARG A 602 1.19 -20.70 -7.64
CA ARG A 602 1.39 -19.36 -7.06
C ARG A 602 2.72 -19.33 -6.32
N LEU A 603 3.66 -18.53 -6.82
CA LEU A 603 4.90 -18.21 -6.15
C LEU A 603 4.73 -16.97 -5.28
N PHE A 604 5.51 -16.93 -4.21
CA PHE A 604 5.69 -15.76 -3.37
C PHE A 604 7.07 -15.16 -3.63
N GLY A 605 7.17 -13.83 -3.72
CA GLY A 605 8.41 -13.17 -4.16
C GLY A 605 8.85 -12.06 -3.20
N TYR A 606 10.16 -11.91 -3.05
CA TYR A 606 10.80 -10.74 -2.43
C TYR A 606 11.79 -10.13 -3.41
N HIS A 607 11.53 -8.92 -3.89
CA HIS A 607 12.44 -8.22 -4.81
C HIS A 607 13.42 -7.37 -4.02
N GLY A 608 14.61 -7.18 -4.58
CA GLY A 608 15.63 -6.38 -3.93
C GLY A 608 16.64 -5.77 -4.89
N LEU A 609 17.50 -4.95 -4.30
CA LEU A 609 18.70 -4.40 -4.91
C LEU A 609 19.90 -4.71 -4.01
N GLU A 610 21.06 -4.93 -4.61
CA GLU A 610 22.34 -5.09 -3.95
C GLU A 610 23.42 -4.28 -4.68
N ASN A 611 24.44 -3.80 -3.96
CA ASN A 611 25.53 -3.00 -4.53
C ASN A 611 26.82 -3.82 -4.78
N GLY A 612 26.84 -5.10 -4.41
CA GLY A 612 28.02 -5.98 -4.52
C GLY A 612 29.08 -5.78 -3.42
N GLU A 613 28.92 -4.79 -2.56
CA GLU A 613 29.80 -4.45 -1.43
C GLU A 613 29.11 -4.73 -0.09
N GLY A 614 28.12 -5.62 -0.08
CA GLY A 614 27.33 -6.02 1.09
C GLY A 614 26.19 -5.08 1.48
N GLY A 615 25.97 -3.99 0.75
CA GLY A 615 24.75 -3.17 0.84
C GLY A 615 23.61 -3.82 0.05
N PHE A 616 22.45 -3.97 0.68
CA PHE A 616 21.29 -4.63 0.08
C PHE A 616 19.97 -4.13 0.67
N SER A 617 18.88 -4.31 -0.06
CA SER A 617 17.53 -4.19 0.50
C SER A 617 16.59 -5.12 -0.23
N LEU A 618 15.56 -5.59 0.46
CA LEU A 618 14.50 -6.39 -0.12
C LEU A 618 13.15 -6.02 0.48
N ASP A 619 12.10 -6.23 -0.31
CA ASP A 619 10.72 -6.13 0.12
C ASP A 619 9.86 -7.17 -0.63
N HIS A 620 8.69 -7.50 -0.10
CA HIS A 620 7.80 -8.44 -0.75
C HIS A 620 7.30 -7.91 -2.10
N MET A 621 6.90 -8.80 -3.00
CA MET A 621 6.45 -8.45 -4.35
C MET A 621 4.94 -8.57 -4.49
N PHE A 622 4.32 -7.59 -5.14
CA PHE A 622 2.97 -7.76 -5.66
C PHE A 622 2.98 -8.46 -7.01
N GLY A 623 2.02 -9.38 -7.19
CA GLY A 623 1.67 -9.88 -8.52
C GLY A 623 0.94 -8.84 -9.34
N PHE A 624 1.09 -8.85 -10.66
CA PHE A 624 0.55 -7.88 -11.60
C PHE A 624 -0.82 -8.29 -12.15
#